data_AF-A0AAV2QYR4-F1
#
_entry.id   AF-A0AAV2QYR4-F1
#
_cell.length_a   1.000
_cell.length_b   1.000
_cell.length_c   1.000
_cell.angle_alpha   90.00
_cell.angle_beta   90.00
_cell.angle_gamma   90.00
#
_symmetry.space_group_name_H-M   'P 1'
#
loop_
_entity.id
_entity.type
_entity.pdbx_description
1 polymer ?
#
loop_
_entity_poly.entity_id
_entity_poly.type
_entity_poly.pdbx_seq_one_letter_code
_entity_poly.pdbx_strand_id
1 'polypeptide(L)'
;MVQMLCKVWGLGMFSIVALTTSNILLTLRLMRGRADSMVDQVLGTGSAGGCGGATNHVPHHAEGAATWSATLRRQNHSEYITFLRGAAINTGDGSDIHGVNSDQVLGGDVAWQGDDKTKTQLGQHTFRIDMYKGRWDSRRKYKSHDHVFTGPRYAHLSSQQPMCLATQTSVDRLFWLTQQARHWTAPMSVAVFTPDVEYAIARAYLTYLVTCFPYIGEKATFHFTYPSDHLPKDLPILINNLETKCDQPLAVLKELLKHRNNK
;
A
#
# COMPACT_ATOMS: atom_id res chain seq x y z
N MET A 1 -9.32 -57.31 30.55
CA MET A 1 -9.76 -56.73 29.27
C MET A 1 -9.27 -55.29 29.24
N VAL A 2 -8.35 -54.99 28.31
CA VAL A 2 -7.36 -53.90 28.38
C VAL A 2 -7.98 -52.53 28.10
N GLN A 3 -7.71 -51.57 29.00
CA GLN A 3 -8.03 -50.15 28.85
C GLN A 3 -7.11 -49.49 27.80
N MET A 4 -7.67 -49.03 26.69
CA MET A 4 -6.99 -48.20 25.69
C MET A 4 -7.05 -46.73 26.11
N LEU A 5 -6.12 -46.31 26.95
CA LEU A 5 -5.79 -44.90 27.19
C LEU A 5 -4.52 -44.57 26.41
N CYS A 6 -4.67 -44.29 25.12
CA CYS A 6 -3.56 -43.93 24.24
C CYS A 6 -3.29 -42.42 24.32
N LYS A 7 -2.05 -42.10 24.71
CA LYS A 7 -1.44 -40.77 24.87
C LYS A 7 -1.45 -39.98 23.56
N VAL A 8 -2.42 -39.07 23.38
CA VAL A 8 -2.46 -38.10 22.26
C VAL A 8 -1.56 -36.86 22.51
N TRP A 9 -0.96 -36.72 23.69
CA TRP A 9 -0.15 -35.54 24.04
C TRP A 9 1.22 -35.44 23.34
N GLY A 10 1.78 -36.54 22.82
CA GLY A 10 3.11 -36.54 22.19
C GLY A 10 3.12 -35.94 20.78
N LEU A 11 2.09 -36.20 19.97
CA LEU A 11 2.03 -35.79 18.56
C LEU A 11 1.95 -34.27 18.38
N GLY A 12 1.31 -33.56 19.31
CA GLY A 12 1.22 -32.10 19.28
C GLY A 12 2.57 -31.41 19.51
N MET A 13 3.34 -31.87 20.50
CA MET A 13 4.64 -31.26 20.83
C MET A 13 5.67 -31.45 19.72
N PHE A 14 5.74 -32.64 19.11
CA PHE A 14 6.64 -32.87 17.97
C PHE A 14 6.26 -32.01 16.76
N SER A 15 4.97 -31.83 16.48
CA SER A 15 4.51 -30.98 15.39
C SER A 15 4.89 -29.50 15.61
N ILE A 16 4.74 -28.99 16.83
CA ILE A 16 5.10 -27.61 17.18
C ILE A 16 6.61 -27.38 17.05
N VAL A 17 7.43 -28.31 17.54
CA VAL A 17 8.89 -28.23 17.41
C VAL A 17 9.33 -28.32 15.95
N ALA A 18 8.72 -29.19 15.15
CA ALA A 18 9.01 -29.31 13.72
C ALA A 18 8.62 -28.05 12.93
N LEU A 19 7.48 -27.44 13.24
CA LEU A 19 7.02 -26.20 12.60
C LEU A 19 7.90 -25.01 12.97
N THR A 20 8.26 -24.88 14.24
CA THR A 20 9.11 -23.77 14.72
C THR A 20 10.53 -23.88 14.17
N THR A 21 11.14 -25.06 14.21
CA THR A 21 12.45 -25.30 13.59
C THR A 21 12.44 -25.07 12.08
N SER A 22 11.38 -25.49 11.37
CA SER A 22 11.24 -25.23 9.93
C SER A 22 11.14 -23.74 9.62
N ASN A 23 10.33 -22.98 10.37
CA ASN A 23 10.23 -21.53 10.19
C ASN A 23 11.57 -20.81 10.47
N ILE A 24 12.32 -21.26 11.48
CA ILE A 24 13.66 -20.72 11.78
C ILE A 24 14.63 -21.04 10.64
N LEU A 25 14.66 -22.29 10.15
CA LEU A 25 15.53 -22.69 9.04
C LEU A 25 15.21 -21.96 7.74
N LEU A 26 13.92 -21.71 7.46
CA LEU A 26 13.47 -20.97 6.30
C LEU A 26 13.90 -19.50 6.40
N THR A 27 13.79 -18.91 7.59
CA THR A 27 14.31 -17.55 7.88
C THR A 27 15.83 -17.49 7.72
N LEU A 28 16.56 -18.48 8.23
CA LEU A 28 18.02 -18.56 8.10
C LEU A 28 18.47 -18.76 6.65
N ARG A 29 17.74 -19.57 5.85
CA ARG A 29 18.01 -19.71 4.41
C ARG A 29 17.72 -18.44 3.63
N LEU A 30 16.64 -17.73 3.94
CA LEU A 30 16.35 -16.42 3.35
C LEU A 30 17.44 -15.39 3.69
N MET A 31 17.98 -15.44 4.92
CA MET A 31 19.08 -14.59 5.33
C MET A 31 20.43 -15.00 4.72
N ARG A 32 20.70 -16.30 4.53
CA ARG A 32 21.94 -16.82 3.87
C ARG A 32 21.93 -16.69 2.36
N GLY A 33 20.78 -16.73 1.70
CA GLY A 33 20.67 -16.43 0.27
C GLY A 33 21.18 -15.03 -0.11
N ARG A 34 21.33 -14.14 0.88
CA ARG A 34 21.98 -12.83 0.73
C ARG A 34 23.52 -12.90 0.62
N ALA A 35 24.15 -13.97 1.13
CA ALA A 35 25.61 -14.15 1.05
C ALA A 35 26.03 -14.77 -0.30
N ASP A 36 25.24 -15.71 -0.82
CA ASP A 36 25.56 -16.41 -2.07
C ASP A 36 25.21 -15.59 -3.32
N SER A 37 24.24 -14.67 -3.23
CA SER A 37 23.87 -13.78 -4.33
C SER A 37 24.92 -12.71 -4.67
N MET A 38 26.02 -12.62 -3.90
CA MET A 38 27.17 -11.76 -4.20
C MET A 38 28.22 -12.49 -5.06
N VAL A 39 28.04 -13.79 -5.34
CA VAL A 39 28.95 -14.61 -6.16
C VAL A 39 28.33 -15.00 -7.52
N ASP A 40 27.00 -15.07 -7.63
CA ASP A 40 26.32 -15.54 -8.85
C ASP A 40 26.03 -14.45 -9.92
N GLN A 41 26.46 -13.20 -9.73
CA GLN A 41 26.31 -12.17 -10.78
C GLN A 41 27.30 -12.33 -11.96
N VAL A 42 28.04 -13.44 -12.03
CA VAL A 42 29.01 -13.74 -13.11
C VAL A 42 28.48 -14.77 -14.12
N LEU A 43 27.45 -15.57 -13.81
CA LEU A 43 26.95 -16.59 -14.75
C LEU A 43 25.42 -16.62 -14.76
N GLY A 44 24.83 -15.91 -15.71
CA GLY A 44 23.39 -15.87 -15.90
C GLY A 44 22.79 -17.23 -16.27
N THR A 45 21.67 -17.57 -15.64
CA THR A 45 20.52 -18.33 -16.19
C THR A 45 19.33 -18.16 -15.24
N GLY A 46 18.12 -18.23 -15.79
CA GLY A 46 16.92 -17.54 -15.26
C GLY A 46 16.21 -18.15 -14.05
N SER A 47 15.26 -17.39 -13.49
CA SER A 47 13.85 -17.78 -13.40
C SER A 47 13.03 -16.63 -12.78
N ALA A 48 12.16 -16.03 -13.58
CA ALA A 48 11.28 -14.94 -13.18
C ALA A 48 10.02 -15.51 -12.51
N GLY A 49 9.98 -15.40 -11.18
CA GLY A 49 8.81 -15.61 -10.34
C GLY A 49 8.72 -14.50 -9.30
N GLY A 50 8.56 -13.26 -9.78
CA GLY A 50 8.50 -12.06 -8.94
C GLY A 50 7.55 -11.04 -9.57
N CYS A 51 6.88 -10.25 -8.72
CA CYS A 51 5.96 -9.19 -9.10
C CYS A 51 6.53 -8.38 -10.28
N GLY A 52 5.83 -8.43 -11.42
CA GLY A 52 6.36 -8.14 -12.76
C GLY A 52 7.18 -6.86 -12.90
N GLY A 53 8.26 -6.96 -13.67
CA GLY A 53 9.19 -5.88 -13.97
C GLY A 53 9.10 -5.37 -15.40
N ALA A 54 9.59 -4.13 -15.58
CA ALA A 54 10.31 -3.67 -16.75
C ALA A 54 11.56 -2.91 -16.23
N THR A 55 12.72 -3.21 -16.83
CA THR A 55 14.06 -2.87 -16.36
C THR A 55 14.52 -1.50 -16.84
N ASN A 56 15.21 -0.72 -15.99
CA ASN A 56 16.33 0.16 -16.35
C ASN A 56 17.11 0.58 -15.09
N HIS A 57 18.43 0.70 -15.21
CA HIS A 57 19.44 0.59 -14.15
C HIS A 57 20.18 1.95 -13.98
N VAL A 58 20.20 2.54 -12.77
CA VAL A 58 21.02 3.74 -12.40
C VAL A 58 21.33 3.69 -10.88
N PRO A 59 22.50 4.17 -10.38
CA PRO A 59 23.07 3.71 -9.10
C PRO A 59 22.70 4.52 -7.85
N HIS A 60 22.94 3.87 -6.71
CA HIS A 60 22.64 4.28 -5.34
C HIS A 60 23.61 5.32 -4.77
N HIS A 61 23.09 6.29 -4.01
CA HIS A 61 23.79 6.91 -2.88
C HIS A 61 22.90 6.84 -1.64
N ALA A 62 23.48 6.32 -0.56
CA ALA A 62 22.86 6.18 0.75
C ALA A 62 23.40 7.26 1.68
N GLU A 63 22.53 8.02 2.34
CA GLU A 63 22.91 8.87 3.48
C GLU A 63 21.88 8.79 4.61
N GLY A 64 22.40 8.47 5.80
CA GLY A 64 22.17 9.22 7.03
C GLY A 64 20.77 9.23 7.64
N ALA A 65 20.58 8.42 8.67
CA ALA A 65 19.46 8.50 9.60
C ALA A 65 19.47 9.80 10.42
N ALA A 66 19.01 10.91 9.84
CA ALA A 66 18.47 12.03 10.60
C ALA A 66 17.03 11.68 11.01
N THR A 67 16.63 12.05 12.23
CA THR A 67 15.26 11.89 12.72
C THR A 67 14.26 12.45 11.70
N TRP A 68 13.56 11.56 11.01
CA TRP A 68 12.72 11.84 9.82
C TRP A 68 11.64 12.92 10.04
N SER A 69 11.22 13.14 11.29
CA SER A 69 10.34 14.26 11.66
C SER A 69 10.96 15.63 11.39
N ALA A 70 12.29 15.76 11.46
CA ALA A 70 13.01 16.98 11.08
C ALA A 70 13.20 17.09 9.55
N THR A 71 13.30 15.96 8.85
CA THR A 71 13.40 15.91 7.38
C THR A 71 12.07 16.23 6.69
N LEU A 72 10.94 15.79 7.27
CA LEU A 72 9.58 16.19 6.87
C LEU A 72 9.34 17.70 7.04
N ARG A 73 10.07 18.35 7.95
CA ARG A 73 10.04 19.81 8.11
C ARG A 73 10.91 20.55 7.08
N ARG A 74 11.86 19.86 6.45
CA ARG A 74 12.78 20.41 5.43
C ARG A 74 12.30 20.18 4.00
N GLN A 75 11.56 19.10 3.72
CA GLN A 75 10.92 18.92 2.42
C GLN A 75 9.58 19.64 2.39
N ASN A 76 9.41 20.49 1.38
CA ASN A 76 8.20 21.24 1.13
C ASN A 76 7.07 20.23 0.89
N HIS A 77 6.16 20.05 1.85
CA HIS A 77 5.02 19.12 1.74
C HIS A 77 4.24 19.36 0.44
N SER A 78 4.24 20.61 -0.05
CA SER A 78 3.74 21.03 -1.36
C SER A 78 4.39 20.32 -2.55
N GLU A 79 5.71 20.12 -2.55
CA GLU A 79 6.45 19.43 -3.61
C GLU A 79 6.12 17.93 -3.62
N TYR A 80 6.06 17.31 -2.45
CA TYR A 80 5.68 15.90 -2.34
C TYR A 80 4.23 15.66 -2.81
N ILE A 81 3.31 16.55 -2.42
CA ILE A 81 1.93 16.49 -2.90
C ILE A 81 1.89 16.72 -4.42
N THR A 82 2.70 17.63 -4.96
CA THR A 82 2.80 17.84 -6.41
C THR A 82 3.36 16.61 -7.13
N PHE A 83 4.35 15.95 -6.55
CA PHE A 83 4.90 14.70 -7.05
C PHE A 83 3.86 13.57 -7.03
N LEU A 84 3.11 13.41 -5.93
CA LEU A 84 2.02 12.43 -5.86
C LEU A 84 0.93 12.70 -6.91
N ARG A 85 0.65 13.96 -7.22
CA ARG A 85 -0.30 14.34 -8.28
C ARG A 85 0.22 13.96 -9.68
N GLY A 86 1.50 14.20 -9.95
CA GLY A 86 2.13 13.78 -11.21
C GLY A 86 2.21 12.26 -11.35
N ALA A 87 2.37 11.54 -10.23
CA ALA A 87 2.44 10.08 -10.18
C ALA A 87 1.08 9.38 -10.32
N ALA A 88 -0.04 10.07 -10.10
CA ALA A 88 -1.40 9.50 -10.16
C ALA A 88 -1.90 9.21 -11.59
N ILE A 89 -1.02 9.19 -12.59
CA ILE A 89 -1.35 8.89 -13.98
C ILE A 89 -1.04 7.42 -14.30
N ASN A 90 -2.10 6.68 -14.62
CA ASN A 90 -2.15 5.41 -15.35
C ASN A 90 -1.67 4.13 -14.65
N THR A 91 -2.62 3.39 -14.08
CA THR A 91 -2.58 1.92 -14.14
C THR A 91 -3.93 1.39 -14.62
N GLY A 92 -4.07 1.25 -15.94
CA GLY A 92 -5.22 0.62 -16.60
C GLY A 92 -5.23 0.85 -18.10
N ASP A 93 -4.91 -0.20 -18.86
CA ASP A 93 -4.92 -0.33 -20.31
C ASP A 93 -6.26 0.13 -20.96
N GLY A 94 -6.19 0.55 -22.23
CA GLY A 94 -7.13 1.46 -22.88
C GLY A 94 -8.57 1.01 -23.08
N SER A 95 -9.50 1.97 -22.96
CA SER A 95 -10.68 2.15 -23.82
C SER A 95 -11.36 3.48 -23.48
N ASP A 96 -11.43 4.34 -24.50
CA ASP A 96 -12.36 5.46 -24.69
C ASP A 96 -12.45 6.56 -23.62
N ILE A 97 -11.66 7.62 -23.82
CA ILE A 97 -12.13 9.00 -23.60
C ILE A 97 -11.88 9.77 -24.89
N HIS A 98 -12.95 9.92 -25.68
CA HIS A 98 -13.03 10.95 -26.70
C HIS A 98 -12.90 12.33 -26.04
N GLY A 99 -11.98 13.15 -26.55
CA GLY A 99 -12.08 14.60 -26.53
C GLY A 99 -11.31 15.33 -25.42
N VAL A 100 -9.97 15.31 -25.49
CA VAL A 100 -9.18 16.49 -25.09
C VAL A 100 -8.12 16.71 -26.17
N ASN A 101 -8.22 17.87 -26.83
CA ASN A 101 -7.35 18.27 -27.93
C ASN A 101 -5.91 18.45 -27.42
N SER A 102 -5.00 17.62 -27.92
CA SER A 102 -3.56 17.80 -27.75
C SER A 102 -3.04 18.69 -28.86
N ASP A 103 -2.94 19.99 -28.60
CA ASP A 103 -2.07 20.90 -29.34
C ASP A 103 -1.81 22.13 -28.47
N GLN A 104 -0.70 22.09 -27.70
CA GLN A 104 0.15 23.21 -27.28
C GLN A 104 0.95 22.81 -26.03
N VAL A 105 2.11 22.19 -26.23
CA VAL A 105 3.20 22.26 -25.25
C VAL A 105 4.50 22.52 -26.00
N LEU A 106 4.81 23.80 -26.19
CA LEU A 106 6.19 24.27 -26.31
C LEU A 106 6.32 25.56 -25.49
N GLY A 107 7.12 25.48 -24.42
CA GLY A 107 7.83 26.59 -23.80
C GLY A 107 7.01 27.61 -23.01
N GLY A 108 7.19 27.62 -21.68
CA GLY A 108 6.82 28.76 -20.85
C GLY A 108 6.65 28.40 -19.38
N ASP A 109 7.52 28.93 -18.53
CA ASP A 109 7.40 28.92 -17.08
C ASP A 109 6.09 29.60 -16.66
N VAL A 110 5.06 28.80 -16.32
CA VAL A 110 3.82 29.31 -15.73
C VAL A 110 3.82 28.96 -14.25
N ALA A 111 4.04 29.98 -13.42
CA ALA A 111 3.79 29.92 -11.99
C ALA A 111 2.29 29.62 -11.76
N TRP A 112 1.98 28.39 -11.36
CA TRP A 112 0.61 27.98 -11.05
C TRP A 112 0.18 28.58 -9.71
N GLN A 113 -0.53 29.70 -9.79
CA GLN A 113 -1.31 30.24 -8.68
C GLN A 113 -2.63 29.43 -8.59
N GLY A 114 -2.55 28.24 -8.00
CA GLY A 114 -3.67 27.31 -7.90
C GLY A 114 -4.60 27.65 -6.74
N ASP A 115 -5.85 28.00 -7.05
CA ASP A 115 -6.94 28.23 -6.10
C ASP A 115 -7.18 27.03 -5.16
N ASP A 116 -7.45 27.34 -3.88
CA ASP A 116 -7.70 26.45 -2.74
C ASP A 116 -8.77 25.34 -3.02
N LYS A 117 -9.67 25.60 -3.97
CA LYS A 117 -10.71 24.65 -4.41
C LYS A 117 -10.15 23.42 -5.13
N THR A 118 -9.02 23.56 -5.84
CA THR A 118 -8.38 22.44 -6.57
C THR A 118 -7.58 21.51 -5.65
N LYS A 119 -7.02 22.04 -4.54
CA LYS A 119 -6.36 21.26 -3.48
C LYS A 119 -7.32 20.26 -2.82
N THR A 120 -8.55 20.70 -2.57
CA THR A 120 -9.58 19.91 -1.86
C THR A 120 -10.12 18.77 -2.71
N GLN A 121 -10.26 18.97 -4.02
CA GLN A 121 -10.81 17.96 -4.93
C GLN A 121 -9.81 16.83 -5.22
N LEU A 122 -8.51 17.13 -5.34
CA LEU A 122 -7.51 16.15 -5.79
C LEU A 122 -7.18 15.07 -4.74
N GLY A 123 -7.27 15.40 -3.45
CA GLY A 123 -7.26 14.39 -2.38
C GLY A 123 -8.56 13.58 -2.30
N GLN A 124 -9.64 14.07 -2.92
CA GLN A 124 -10.96 13.43 -2.93
C GLN A 124 -11.09 12.36 -4.02
N HIS A 125 -10.23 12.37 -5.05
CA HIS A 125 -10.24 11.42 -6.17
C HIS A 125 -9.33 10.20 -5.98
N THR A 126 -8.39 10.24 -5.04
CA THR A 126 -7.53 9.09 -4.75
C THR A 126 -8.34 7.95 -4.10
N PHE A 127 -8.06 6.70 -4.48
CA PHE A 127 -8.76 5.49 -3.99
C PHE A 127 -10.26 5.38 -4.34
N ARG A 128 -10.69 5.92 -5.49
CA ARG A 128 -12.04 5.63 -6.01
C ARG A 128 -12.07 4.28 -6.72
N ILE A 129 -13.16 3.54 -6.53
CA ILE A 129 -13.41 2.28 -7.24
C ILE A 129 -14.61 2.39 -8.17
N ASP A 130 -14.53 1.70 -9.30
CA ASP A 130 -15.69 1.40 -10.14
C ASP A 130 -16.30 0.09 -9.65
N MET A 131 -17.50 0.15 -9.06
CA MET A 131 -18.16 -1.02 -8.46
C MET A 131 -18.44 -2.15 -9.46
N TYR A 132 -18.50 -1.86 -10.78
CA TYR A 132 -18.71 -2.87 -11.81
C TYR A 132 -17.43 -3.63 -12.14
N LYS A 133 -16.27 -3.00 -11.98
CA LYS A 133 -14.94 -3.62 -12.15
C LYS A 133 -14.50 -4.40 -10.91
N GLY A 134 -13.34 -5.06 -10.98
CA GLY A 134 -12.77 -5.86 -9.89
C GLY A 134 -13.01 -7.36 -10.04
N ARG A 135 -12.34 -8.14 -9.19
CA ARG A 135 -12.24 -9.60 -9.25
C ARG A 135 -13.07 -10.24 -8.14
N TRP A 136 -13.97 -11.14 -8.53
CA TRP A 136 -14.69 -11.98 -7.58
C TRP A 136 -13.82 -13.15 -7.10
N ASP A 137 -14.01 -13.55 -5.84
CA ASP A 137 -13.52 -14.84 -5.36
C ASP A 137 -14.29 -16.00 -6.03
N SER A 138 -13.78 -17.22 -5.89
CA SER A 138 -14.36 -18.41 -6.55
C SER A 138 -15.80 -18.70 -6.12
N ARG A 139 -16.21 -18.26 -4.92
CA ARG A 139 -17.57 -18.44 -4.39
C ARG A 139 -18.46 -17.22 -4.59
N ARG A 140 -17.98 -16.15 -5.23
CA ARG A 140 -18.69 -14.86 -5.40
C ARG A 140 -19.23 -14.28 -4.08
N LYS A 141 -18.52 -14.53 -2.99
CA LYS A 141 -18.79 -13.97 -1.67
C LYS A 141 -18.06 -12.67 -1.44
N TYR A 142 -16.92 -12.45 -2.09
CA TYR A 142 -16.10 -11.26 -1.92
C TYR A 142 -15.65 -10.72 -3.27
N LYS A 143 -15.70 -9.39 -3.42
CA LYS A 143 -15.13 -8.68 -4.57
C LYS A 143 -13.90 -7.92 -4.11
N SER A 144 -12.80 -8.05 -4.86
CA SER A 144 -11.56 -7.32 -4.64
C SER A 144 -11.27 -6.37 -5.80
N HIS A 145 -10.90 -5.14 -5.46
CA HIS A 145 -10.38 -4.13 -6.37
C HIS A 145 -8.89 -4.04 -6.11
N ASP A 146 -8.13 -4.63 -7.02
CA ASP A 146 -6.69 -4.67 -6.93
C ASP A 146 -6.12 -3.33 -7.46
N HIS A 147 -5.03 -2.83 -6.87
CA HIS A 147 -4.32 -1.62 -7.28
C HIS A 147 -5.16 -0.33 -7.28
N VAL A 148 -6.05 -0.15 -6.29
CA VAL A 148 -6.83 1.11 -6.14
C VAL A 148 -5.95 2.33 -5.88
N PHE A 149 -4.72 2.08 -5.45
CA PHE A 149 -3.62 3.03 -5.44
C PHE A 149 -2.32 2.26 -5.63
N THR A 150 -1.38 2.84 -6.37
CA THR A 150 -0.02 2.33 -6.50
C THR A 150 0.95 3.48 -6.32
N GLY A 151 1.83 3.37 -5.33
CA GLY A 151 2.86 4.36 -5.08
C GLY A 151 3.87 4.43 -6.24
N PRO A 152 4.42 5.62 -6.55
CA PRO A 152 5.28 5.84 -7.71
C PRO A 152 6.51 4.94 -7.77
N ARG A 153 7.05 4.54 -6.62
CA ARG A 153 8.24 3.68 -6.54
C ARG A 153 7.88 2.21 -6.41
N TYR A 154 6.61 1.84 -6.25
CA TYR A 154 6.19 0.46 -6.03
C TYR A 154 6.68 -0.48 -7.12
N ALA A 155 6.45 -0.14 -8.39
CA ALA A 155 6.83 -0.99 -9.53
C ALA A 155 8.36 -1.18 -9.62
N HIS A 156 9.11 -0.09 -9.48
CA HIS A 156 10.57 -0.11 -9.50
C HIS A 156 11.15 -0.92 -8.33
N LEU A 157 10.64 -0.70 -7.11
CA LEU A 157 11.08 -1.46 -5.94
C LEU A 157 10.71 -2.95 -6.05
N SER A 158 9.59 -3.27 -6.69
CA SER A 158 9.13 -4.66 -6.89
C SER A 158 10.00 -5.44 -7.87
N SER A 159 10.59 -4.76 -8.87
CA SER A 159 11.52 -5.41 -9.80
C SER A 159 12.93 -5.56 -9.22
N GLN A 160 13.33 -4.68 -8.31
CA GLN A 160 14.67 -4.71 -7.70
C GLN A 160 14.77 -5.57 -6.44
N GLN A 161 13.69 -5.68 -5.67
CA GLN A 161 13.72 -6.35 -4.38
C GLN A 161 12.95 -7.66 -4.42
N PRO A 162 13.52 -8.77 -3.91
CA PRO A 162 12.89 -10.09 -3.98
C PRO A 162 11.75 -10.28 -2.96
N MET A 163 11.42 -9.25 -2.16
CA MET A 163 10.49 -9.35 -1.03
C MET A 163 9.46 -8.23 -1.08
N CYS A 164 8.23 -8.54 -0.69
CA CYS A 164 7.15 -7.59 -0.52
C CYS A 164 6.44 -7.86 0.81
N LEU A 165 6.12 -6.81 1.57
CA LEU A 165 5.27 -6.95 2.75
C LEU A 165 3.82 -7.03 2.27
N ALA A 166 3.24 -8.22 2.31
CA ALA A 166 1.82 -8.43 2.04
C ALA A 166 1.04 -8.45 3.37
N THR A 167 0.03 -7.59 3.51
CA THR A 167 -0.81 -7.56 4.70
C THR A 167 -2.28 -7.34 4.35
N GLN A 168 -3.16 -7.87 5.19
CA GLN A 168 -4.61 -7.69 5.12
C GLN A 168 -5.08 -7.04 6.42
N THR A 169 -5.96 -6.06 6.33
CA THR A 169 -6.36 -5.29 7.51
C THR A 169 -7.77 -4.74 7.41
N SER A 170 -8.37 -4.43 8.56
CA SER A 170 -9.59 -3.65 8.66
C SER A 170 -9.25 -2.17 8.87
N VAL A 171 -10.22 -1.29 8.60
CA VAL A 171 -10.03 0.15 8.70
C VAL A 171 -9.60 0.59 10.10
N ASP A 172 -10.14 -0.01 11.16
CA ASP A 172 -9.79 0.30 12.56
C ASP A 172 -8.36 -0.06 12.96
N ARG A 173 -7.65 -0.85 12.13
CA ARG A 173 -6.27 -1.26 12.36
C ARG A 173 -5.28 -0.61 11.42
N LEU A 174 -5.73 0.18 10.43
CA LEU A 174 -4.86 0.83 9.45
C LEU A 174 -3.81 1.75 10.08
N PHE A 175 -4.05 2.32 11.26
CA PHE A 175 -3.04 3.16 11.91
C PHE A 175 -1.74 2.40 12.22
N TRP A 176 -1.79 1.10 12.45
CA TRP A 176 -0.60 0.27 12.67
C TRP A 176 0.32 0.19 11.45
N LEU A 177 -0.21 0.44 10.24
CA LEU A 177 0.60 0.49 9.03
C LEU A 177 1.69 1.55 9.14
N THR A 178 1.44 2.66 9.84
CA THR A 178 2.46 3.70 10.07
C THR A 178 3.67 3.17 10.81
N GLN A 179 3.49 2.26 11.76
CA GLN A 179 4.59 1.65 12.52
C GLN A 179 5.31 0.59 11.70
N GLN A 180 4.57 -0.28 11.00
CA GLN A 180 5.16 -1.32 10.15
C GLN A 180 5.99 -0.72 9.02
N ALA A 181 5.44 0.28 8.33
CA ALA A 181 6.07 0.89 7.17
C ALA A 181 7.33 1.71 7.48
N ARG A 182 7.51 2.15 8.75
CA ARG A 182 8.72 2.86 9.21
C ARG A 182 9.96 1.97 9.21
N HIS A 183 9.80 0.68 9.44
CA HIS A 183 10.90 -0.28 9.52
C HIS A 183 11.03 -1.16 8.28
N TRP A 184 10.17 -0.95 7.29
CA TRP A 184 10.16 -1.70 6.04
C TRP A 184 10.74 -0.85 4.91
N THR A 185 11.65 -1.37 4.10
CA THR A 185 12.27 -0.65 2.97
C THR A 185 11.85 -1.15 1.60
N ALA A 186 11.16 -2.30 1.56
CA ALA A 186 10.70 -2.95 0.33
C ALA A 186 9.28 -2.50 -0.06
N PRO A 187 8.76 -2.94 -1.22
CA PRO A 187 7.36 -2.74 -1.59
C PRO A 187 6.42 -3.29 -0.52
N MET A 188 5.24 -2.68 -0.43
CA MET A 188 4.16 -3.12 0.45
C MET A 188 2.88 -3.30 -0.35
N SER A 189 2.19 -4.43 -0.16
CA SER A 189 0.90 -4.74 -0.76
C SER A 189 -0.13 -4.87 0.37
N VAL A 190 -1.08 -3.95 0.43
CA VAL A 190 -2.01 -3.83 1.56
C VAL A 190 -3.44 -4.00 1.07
N ALA A 191 -4.10 -5.09 1.45
CA ALA A 191 -5.53 -5.27 1.21
C ALA A 191 -6.34 -4.78 2.41
N VAL A 192 -7.33 -3.93 2.17
CA VAL A 192 -8.20 -3.36 3.20
C VAL A 192 -9.61 -3.89 3.03
N PHE A 193 -10.17 -4.44 4.11
CA PHE A 193 -11.56 -4.87 4.14
C PHE A 193 -12.49 -3.66 4.34
N THR A 194 -13.35 -3.38 3.36
CA THR A 194 -14.10 -2.12 3.23
C THR A 194 -15.60 -2.32 2.91
N PRO A 195 -16.36 -3.07 3.73
CA PRO A 195 -17.81 -3.20 3.57
C PRO A 195 -18.55 -1.89 3.88
N ASP A 196 -19.69 -1.64 3.22
CA ASP A 196 -20.56 -0.51 3.55
C ASP A 196 -19.80 0.83 3.67
N VAL A 197 -19.99 1.54 4.80
CA VAL A 197 -19.39 2.85 5.12
C VAL A 197 -17.89 2.76 5.39
N GLU A 198 -17.34 1.57 5.63
CA GLU A 198 -15.90 1.39 5.84
C GLU A 198 -15.10 1.81 4.61
N TYR A 199 -15.67 1.71 3.40
CA TYR A 199 -15.02 2.19 2.18
C TYR A 199 -14.74 3.69 2.22
N ALA A 200 -15.72 4.51 2.57
CA ALA A 200 -15.54 5.96 2.64
C ALA A 200 -14.51 6.35 3.72
N ILE A 201 -14.57 5.68 4.88
CA ILE A 201 -13.63 5.88 5.99
C ILE A 201 -12.21 5.46 5.55
N ALA A 202 -12.07 4.31 4.90
CA ALA A 202 -10.80 3.80 4.38
C ALA A 202 -10.21 4.75 3.36
N ARG A 203 -10.99 5.23 2.39
CA ARG A 203 -10.52 6.19 1.39
C ARG A 203 -9.97 7.47 2.05
N ALA A 204 -10.73 8.05 2.99
CA ALA A 204 -10.30 9.26 3.69
C ALA A 204 -9.01 9.00 4.49
N TYR A 205 -8.93 7.89 5.21
CA TYR A 205 -7.77 7.57 6.04
C TYR A 205 -6.53 7.17 5.20
N LEU A 206 -6.70 6.43 4.11
CA LEU A 206 -5.60 6.09 3.21
C LEU A 206 -5.07 7.33 2.50
N THR A 207 -5.94 8.27 2.13
CA THR A 207 -5.53 9.60 1.62
C THR A 207 -4.66 10.34 2.62
N TYR A 208 -5.08 10.35 3.90
CA TYR A 208 -4.25 10.86 4.99
C TYR A 208 -2.90 10.12 5.09
N LEU A 209 -2.90 8.79 5.03
CA LEU A 209 -1.67 8.01 5.17
C LEU A 209 -0.67 8.30 4.06
N VAL A 210 -1.10 8.28 2.80
CA VAL A 210 -0.18 8.51 1.67
C VAL A 210 0.27 9.96 1.57
N THR A 211 -0.54 10.91 2.06
CA THR A 211 -0.19 12.34 2.09
C THR A 211 0.79 12.68 3.21
N CYS A 212 0.59 12.13 4.42
CA CYS A 212 1.38 12.47 5.59
C CYS A 212 2.65 11.61 5.76
N PHE A 213 2.68 10.41 5.17
CA PHE A 213 3.76 9.44 5.37
C PHE A 213 4.35 9.00 4.02
N PRO A 214 5.40 9.69 3.51
CA PRO A 214 6.02 9.36 2.23
C PRO A 214 6.50 7.92 2.12
N TYR A 215 7.01 7.37 3.24
CA TYR A 215 7.43 5.98 3.34
C TYR A 215 6.28 4.96 3.17
N ILE A 216 5.02 5.38 3.18
CA ILE A 216 3.86 4.61 2.74
C ILE A 216 3.52 4.98 1.31
N GLY A 217 3.27 6.25 1.03
CA GLY A 217 2.75 6.74 -0.26
C GLY A 217 3.63 6.41 -1.46
N GLU A 218 4.96 6.30 -1.27
CA GLU A 218 5.88 6.00 -2.36
C GLU A 218 5.92 4.52 -2.77
N LYS A 219 5.79 3.61 -1.80
CA LYS A 219 6.16 2.19 -1.98
C LYS A 219 5.04 1.20 -1.67
N ALA A 220 3.83 1.68 -1.39
CA ALA A 220 2.66 0.85 -1.13
C ALA A 220 1.77 0.73 -2.37
N THR A 221 1.15 -0.43 -2.56
CA THR A 221 -0.08 -0.58 -3.33
C THR A 221 -1.21 -0.95 -2.38
N PHE A 222 -2.38 -0.36 -2.58
CA PHE A 222 -3.58 -0.65 -1.79
C PHE A 222 -4.62 -1.36 -2.64
N HIS A 223 -5.33 -2.28 -2.00
CA HIS A 223 -6.43 -3.05 -2.56
C HIS A 223 -7.64 -2.93 -1.65
N PHE A 224 -8.85 -2.97 -2.21
CA PHE A 224 -10.09 -2.98 -1.43
C PHE A 224 -10.84 -4.30 -1.62
N THR A 225 -11.34 -4.87 -0.53
CA THR A 225 -12.14 -6.09 -0.56
C THR A 225 -13.40 -5.92 0.27
N TYR A 226 -14.55 -6.34 -0.25
CA TYR A 226 -15.83 -6.29 0.44
C TYR A 226 -16.69 -7.51 0.09
N PRO A 227 -17.66 -7.91 0.94
CA PRO A 227 -18.51 -9.04 0.66
C PRO A 227 -19.67 -8.64 -0.28
N SER A 228 -20.24 -9.60 -1.02
CA SER A 228 -21.28 -9.33 -2.03
C SER A 228 -22.58 -8.74 -1.47
N ASP A 229 -22.86 -8.97 -0.20
CA ASP A 229 -24.03 -8.49 0.53
C ASP A 229 -23.81 -7.15 1.26
N HIS A 230 -22.56 -6.67 1.36
CA HIS A 230 -22.23 -5.36 1.94
C HIS A 230 -21.43 -4.50 0.97
N LEU A 231 -22.15 -3.98 -0.03
CA LEU A 231 -21.57 -3.12 -1.05
C LEU A 231 -20.99 -1.81 -0.45
N PRO A 232 -19.84 -1.34 -0.95
CA PRO A 232 -19.23 -0.09 -0.53
C PRO A 232 -20.18 1.11 -0.66
N LYS A 233 -20.24 1.93 0.38
CA LYS A 233 -21.02 3.18 0.40
C LYS A 233 -20.08 4.36 0.34
N ASP A 234 -20.23 5.16 -0.69
CA ASP A 234 -19.39 6.33 -0.94
C ASP A 234 -19.96 7.56 -0.22
N LEU A 235 -19.51 7.80 1.01
CA LEU A 235 -19.84 8.99 1.78
C LEU A 235 -18.78 10.09 1.57
N PRO A 236 -19.20 11.37 1.42
CA PRO A 236 -18.26 12.48 1.28
C PRO A 236 -17.63 12.83 2.64
N ILE A 237 -16.57 12.10 3.01
CA ILE A 237 -15.79 12.36 4.23
C ILE A 237 -14.57 13.21 3.86
N LEU A 238 -14.44 14.38 4.50
CA LEU A 238 -13.33 15.30 4.33
C LEU A 238 -12.54 15.41 5.64
N ILE A 239 -11.21 15.39 5.54
CA ILE A 239 -10.33 15.65 6.68
C ILE A 239 -9.88 17.10 6.59
N ASN A 240 -10.52 17.95 7.38
CA ASN A 240 -10.17 19.37 7.44
C ASN A 240 -8.76 19.54 8.02
N ASN A 241 -7.98 20.44 7.41
CA ASN A 241 -6.61 20.78 7.81
C ASN A 241 -5.69 19.55 7.90
N LEU A 242 -5.78 18.65 6.91
CA LEU A 242 -5.02 17.40 6.82
C LEU A 242 -3.53 17.55 7.17
N GLU A 243 -2.88 18.58 6.60
CA GLU A 243 -1.46 18.89 6.76
C GLU A 243 -1.08 19.11 8.24
N THR A 244 -2.00 19.65 9.05
CA THR A 244 -1.77 19.94 10.48
C THR A 244 -1.96 18.73 11.40
N LYS A 245 -2.54 17.63 10.88
CA LYS A 245 -2.90 16.44 11.68
C LYS A 245 -1.93 15.26 11.49
N CYS A 246 -0.86 15.42 10.69
CA CYS A 246 0.06 14.34 10.32
C CYS A 246 0.82 13.70 11.51
N ASP A 247 0.88 14.38 12.65
CA ASP A 247 1.49 13.88 13.89
C ASP A 247 0.56 12.97 14.73
N GLN A 248 -0.73 12.89 14.39
CA GLN A 248 -1.75 12.24 15.19
C GLN A 248 -2.55 11.16 14.43
N PRO A 249 -1.91 10.14 13.83
CA PRO A 249 -2.59 9.14 13.00
C PRO A 249 -3.73 8.40 13.71
N LEU A 250 -3.54 8.05 14.99
CA LEU A 250 -4.58 7.38 15.77
C LEU A 250 -5.77 8.30 16.07
N ALA A 251 -5.54 9.60 16.32
CA ALA A 251 -6.62 10.54 16.60
C ALA A 251 -7.46 10.78 15.33
N VAL A 252 -6.81 10.98 14.19
CA VAL A 252 -7.47 11.09 12.88
C VAL A 252 -8.32 9.86 12.59
N LEU A 253 -7.76 8.65 12.77
CA LEU A 253 -8.54 7.43 12.56
C LEU A 253 -9.76 7.36 13.50
N LYS A 254 -9.59 7.64 14.79
CA LYS A 254 -10.70 7.65 15.75
C LYS A 254 -11.79 8.66 15.39
N GLU A 255 -11.43 9.82 14.85
CA GLU A 255 -12.37 10.83 14.35
C GLU A 255 -13.17 10.27 13.16
N LEU A 256 -12.49 9.68 12.18
CA LEU A 256 -13.13 9.11 10.99
C LEU A 256 -14.05 7.93 11.35
N LEU A 257 -13.65 7.07 12.29
CA LEU A 257 -14.45 5.92 12.73
C LEU A 257 -15.78 6.31 13.38
N LYS A 258 -15.97 7.57 13.83
CA LYS A 258 -17.27 8.05 14.31
C LYS A 258 -18.37 7.99 13.24
N HIS A 259 -18.00 8.00 11.96
CA HIS A 259 -18.93 7.92 10.84
C HIS A 259 -19.57 6.52 10.68
N ARG A 260 -19.06 5.48 11.36
CA ARG A 260 -19.66 4.14 11.36
C ARG A 260 -21.14 4.13 11.80
N ASN A 261 -21.48 5.04 12.70
CA ASN A 261 -22.80 5.10 13.34
C ASN A 261 -23.76 6.10 12.66
N ASN A 262 -23.28 6.88 11.68
CA ASN A 262 -24.12 7.78 10.91
C ASN A 262 -24.81 6.96 9.82
N LYS A 263 -25.91 6.28 10.22
CA LYS A 263 -26.81 5.58 9.29
C LYS A 263 -27.65 6.56 8.48
#